data_AF-A0A9E0UC41-F1
#
_entry.id   AF-A0A9E0UC41-F1
#
_cell.length_a   1.000
_cell.length_b   1.000
_cell.length_c   1.000
_cell.angle_alpha   90.00
_cell.angle_beta   90.00
_cell.angle_gamma   90.00
#
_symmetry.space_group_name_H-M   'P 1'
#
loop_
_entity.id
_entity.type
_entity.pdbx_description
1 polymer ?
#
loop_
_entity_poly.entity_id
_entity_poly.type
_entity_poly.pdbx_seq_one_letter_code
_entity_poly.pdbx_strand_id
1 'polypeptide(L)'
;MRCLAIPVLLLVAITSQAVERFCADDAIGRKLLCVEQNSRDNATRVEFHVTNGYDFPVTVSFEPLFTNMATDVSFPLIMTVPGGVRNRVYEAWRINPAARNTWRNNWVMRFGANEPNHDDTYRYRAPFQEGKNFRLIQGYGGSDSHQGEFHYSLDWDMPIGTPIHAARAGKVIHALDRFSGRAWDPSYKERTNTITILHADGTMAEYSHIGTGTLHVRLGQQVQEGDLLALSSDVGYSGGPHLHFRVFRLVRGTEYESLPIRFRDARIKTQ
;
A
#
# COMPACT_ATOMS: atom_id res chain seq x y z
N MET A 1 27.84 44.33 -57.64
CA MET A 1 28.32 43.10 -56.95
C MET A 1 27.25 42.69 -55.95
N ARG A 2 26.54 41.58 -56.19
CA ARG A 2 25.49 41.07 -55.30
C ARG A 2 26.16 40.15 -54.26
N CYS A 3 26.06 40.51 -52.98
CA CYS A 3 26.49 39.66 -51.88
C CYS A 3 25.43 38.56 -51.69
N LEU A 4 25.80 37.31 -51.97
CA LEU A 4 25.00 36.13 -51.63
C LEU A 4 25.07 35.89 -50.12
N ALA A 5 23.97 36.13 -49.42
CA ALA A 5 23.79 35.65 -48.06
C ALA A 5 23.40 34.16 -48.13
N ILE A 6 24.28 33.28 -47.64
CA ILE A 6 23.97 31.86 -47.43
C ILE A 6 23.19 31.78 -46.12
N PRO A 7 21.91 31.35 -46.11
CA PRO A 7 21.23 31.09 -44.85
C PRO A 7 21.80 29.80 -44.26
N VAL A 8 22.51 29.92 -43.13
CA VAL A 8 22.83 28.78 -42.28
C VAL A 8 21.52 28.31 -41.67
N LEU A 9 20.94 27.26 -42.25
CA LEU A 9 19.77 26.59 -41.68
C LEU A 9 20.24 25.82 -40.44
N LEU A 10 20.12 26.45 -39.27
CA LEU A 10 20.34 25.80 -37.99
C LEU A 10 19.19 24.80 -37.78
N LEU A 11 19.40 23.54 -38.19
CA LEU A 11 18.53 22.42 -37.84
C LEU A 11 18.62 22.20 -36.33
N VAL A 12 17.76 22.89 -35.57
CA VAL A 12 17.46 22.49 -34.21
C VAL A 12 16.72 21.17 -34.34
N ALA A 13 17.42 20.06 -34.14
CA ALA A 13 16.80 18.75 -33.97
C ALA A 13 15.95 18.85 -32.70
N ILE A 14 14.65 19.13 -32.87
CA ILE A 14 13.67 18.95 -31.81
C ILE A 14 13.58 17.43 -31.64
N THR A 15 14.46 16.87 -30.80
CA THR A 15 14.34 15.50 -30.33
C THR A 15 13.02 15.45 -29.59
N SER A 16 11.98 14.90 -30.21
CA SER A 16 10.68 14.74 -29.57
C SER A 16 10.88 13.86 -28.34
N GLN A 17 10.60 14.43 -27.17
CA GLN A 17 10.51 13.66 -25.94
C GLN A 17 9.19 12.90 -25.99
N ALA A 18 9.25 11.58 -26.10
CA ALA A 18 8.08 10.75 -25.92
C ALA A 18 7.92 10.49 -24.43
N VAL A 19 6.81 10.98 -23.86
CA VAL A 19 6.44 10.71 -22.47
C VAL A 19 5.39 9.60 -22.47
N GLU A 20 5.76 8.44 -21.93
CA GLU A 20 4.82 7.35 -21.66
C GLU A 20 4.45 7.34 -20.18
N ARG A 21 3.17 7.08 -19.88
CA ARG A 21 2.65 7.12 -18.51
C ARG A 21 1.79 5.91 -18.21
N PHE A 22 2.15 5.17 -17.17
CA PHE A 22 1.48 3.97 -16.69
C PHE A 22 0.94 4.25 -15.29
N CYS A 23 -0.37 4.22 -15.10
CA CYS A 23 -1.00 4.51 -13.81
C CYS A 23 -1.78 3.31 -13.29
N ALA A 24 -1.71 3.09 -11.98
CA ALA A 24 -2.71 2.32 -11.24
C ALA A 24 -3.85 3.27 -10.84
N ASP A 25 -5.08 2.86 -11.12
CA ASP A 25 -6.28 3.63 -10.78
C ASP A 25 -7.04 2.98 -9.62
N ASP A 26 -7.71 3.78 -8.79
CA ASP A 26 -8.64 3.25 -7.78
C ASP A 26 -10.00 2.87 -8.42
N ALA A 27 -10.90 2.32 -7.61
CA ALA A 27 -12.24 1.91 -8.06
C ALA A 27 -13.11 3.07 -8.58
N ILE A 28 -12.72 4.33 -8.37
CA ILE A 28 -13.40 5.52 -8.91
C ILE A 28 -12.56 6.27 -9.95
N GLY A 29 -11.50 5.65 -10.46
CA GLY A 29 -10.66 6.18 -11.54
C GLY A 29 -9.63 7.24 -11.12
N ARG A 30 -9.35 7.41 -9.82
CA ARG A 30 -8.25 8.28 -9.38
C ARG A 30 -6.92 7.61 -9.65
N LYS A 31 -6.01 8.34 -10.28
CA LYS A 31 -4.62 7.92 -10.51
C LYS A 31 -3.85 7.87 -9.19
N LEU A 32 -3.69 6.67 -8.65
CA LEU A 32 -3.12 6.42 -7.32
C LEU A 32 -1.59 6.43 -7.34
N LEU A 33 -1.00 5.77 -8.33
CA LEU A 33 0.44 5.76 -8.56
C LEU A 33 0.69 5.78 -10.06
N CYS A 34 1.50 6.71 -10.54
CA CYS A 34 1.88 6.77 -11.95
C CYS A 34 3.39 6.65 -12.11
N VAL A 35 3.81 5.74 -12.98
CA VAL A 35 5.19 5.64 -13.47
C VAL A 35 5.25 6.31 -14.84
N GLU A 36 6.11 7.32 -14.97
CA GLU A 36 6.33 8.10 -16.19
C GLU A 36 7.71 7.82 -16.77
N GLN A 37 7.81 7.77 -18.09
CA GLN A 37 9.03 7.49 -18.82
C GLN A 37 9.27 8.61 -19.82
N ASN A 38 10.34 9.35 -19.62
CA ASN A 38 10.72 10.45 -20.49
C ASN A 38 11.84 9.96 -21.41
N SER A 39 11.46 9.51 -22.61
CA SER A 39 12.41 9.02 -23.60
C SER A 39 13.06 10.17 -24.36
N ARG A 40 14.38 10.10 -24.53
CA ARG A 40 15.19 11.02 -25.34
C ARG A 40 15.97 10.24 -26.39
N ASP A 41 16.38 10.94 -27.44
CA ASP A 41 17.29 10.43 -28.46
C ASP A 41 16.82 9.09 -29.05
N ASN A 42 15.54 9.01 -29.43
CA ASN A 42 14.91 7.78 -29.92
C ASN A 42 15.01 6.60 -28.93
N ALA A 43 14.65 6.86 -27.67
CA ALA A 43 14.65 5.90 -26.56
C ALA A 43 16.02 5.29 -26.22
N THR A 44 17.09 6.02 -26.50
CA THR A 44 18.46 5.61 -26.12
C THR A 44 18.87 6.13 -24.76
N ARG A 45 18.14 7.11 -24.23
CA ARG A 45 18.11 7.51 -22.82
C ARG A 45 16.67 7.63 -22.36
N VAL A 46 16.36 7.08 -21.19
CA VAL A 46 15.01 7.09 -20.63
C VAL A 46 15.10 7.45 -19.15
N GLU A 47 14.38 8.50 -18.75
CA GLU A 47 14.29 8.91 -17.34
C GLU A 47 12.95 8.48 -16.75
N PHE A 48 13.01 7.72 -15.65
CA PHE A 48 11.85 7.15 -14.98
C PHE A 48 11.47 8.00 -13.77
N HIS A 49 10.17 8.28 -13.64
CA HIS A 49 9.61 9.03 -12.54
C HIS A 49 8.42 8.29 -11.95
N VAL A 50 8.15 8.55 -10.67
CA VAL A 50 6.98 8.06 -9.98
C VAL A 50 6.23 9.22 -9.34
N THR A 51 4.91 9.24 -9.50
CA THR A 51 4.03 10.19 -8.84
C THR A 51 3.07 9.42 -7.95
N ASN A 52 3.10 9.72 -6.66
CA ASN A 52 2.16 9.17 -5.68
C ASN A 52 0.96 10.12 -5.55
N GLY A 53 -0.21 9.67 -6.00
CA GLY A 53 -1.47 10.38 -5.91
C GLY A 53 -2.18 10.24 -4.57
N TYR A 54 -1.73 9.34 -3.70
CA TYR A 54 -2.18 9.29 -2.31
C TYR A 54 -1.64 10.49 -1.53
N ASP A 55 -2.29 10.81 -0.42
CA ASP A 55 -1.87 11.82 0.55
C ASP A 55 -1.14 11.20 1.75
N PHE A 56 -0.58 10.00 1.55
CA PHE A 56 0.19 9.21 2.51
C PHE A 56 1.35 8.50 1.80
N PRO A 57 2.43 8.13 2.53
CA PRO A 57 3.58 7.47 1.92
C PRO A 57 3.22 6.09 1.40
N VAL A 58 3.77 5.76 0.24
CA VAL A 58 3.70 4.44 -0.37
C VAL A 58 5.10 3.98 -0.70
N THR A 59 5.34 2.68 -0.70
CA THR A 59 6.63 2.13 -1.11
C THR A 59 6.49 1.45 -2.44
N VAL A 60 7.45 1.71 -3.33
CA VAL A 60 7.52 1.13 -4.66
C VAL A 60 8.85 0.40 -4.80
N SER A 61 8.78 -0.88 -5.15
CA SER A 61 9.94 -1.70 -5.52
C SER A 61 9.99 -1.82 -7.03
N PHE A 62 11.09 -1.38 -7.64
CA PHE A 62 11.34 -1.45 -9.09
C PHE A 62 12.35 -2.55 -9.38
N GLU A 63 12.02 -3.41 -10.35
CA GLU A 63 12.91 -4.47 -10.82
C GLU A 63 12.74 -4.68 -12.34
N PRO A 64 13.04 -3.66 -13.16
CA PRO A 64 12.88 -3.71 -14.61
C PRO A 64 13.82 -4.75 -15.23
N LEU A 65 13.41 -5.31 -16.37
CA LEU A 65 14.26 -6.17 -17.19
C LEU A 65 14.77 -5.39 -18.39
N PHE A 66 16.09 -5.30 -18.54
CA PHE A 66 16.75 -4.55 -19.61
C PHE A 66 17.51 -5.46 -20.58
N THR A 67 17.51 -5.08 -21.86
CA THR A 67 18.41 -5.60 -22.88
C THR A 67 19.19 -4.43 -23.47
N ASN A 68 20.53 -4.52 -23.48
CA ASN A 68 21.41 -3.48 -24.02
C ASN A 68 21.24 -2.09 -23.36
N MET A 69 20.96 -2.06 -22.06
CA MET A 69 20.86 -0.82 -21.29
C MET A 69 21.60 -0.94 -19.95
N ALA A 70 22.15 0.17 -19.49
CA ALA A 70 22.70 0.35 -18.16
C ALA A 70 21.87 1.38 -17.38
N THR A 71 22.02 1.43 -16.06
CA THR A 71 21.27 2.31 -15.15
C THR A 71 22.18 3.01 -14.15
N ASP A 72 21.74 4.13 -13.60
CA ASP A 72 22.43 4.87 -12.53
C ASP A 72 22.16 4.30 -11.13
N VAL A 73 21.34 3.27 -11.05
CA VAL A 73 20.98 2.53 -9.82
C VAL A 73 21.13 1.03 -10.03
N SER A 74 21.12 0.27 -8.92
CA SER A 74 20.99 -1.19 -8.91
C SER A 74 19.55 -1.61 -8.57
N PHE A 75 19.17 -2.82 -8.98
CA PHE A 75 17.84 -3.39 -8.70
C PHE A 75 17.93 -4.63 -7.79
N PRO A 76 16.91 -4.92 -6.96
CA PRO A 76 15.66 -4.16 -6.81
C PRO A 76 15.90 -2.79 -6.17
N LEU A 77 15.27 -1.75 -6.73
CA LEU A 77 15.29 -0.40 -6.18
C LEU A 77 14.02 -0.21 -5.37
N ILE A 78 14.16 -0.10 -4.04
CA ILE A 78 13.05 0.16 -3.12
C ILE A 78 13.07 1.63 -2.74
N MET A 79 11.95 2.32 -2.94
CA MET A 79 11.81 3.72 -2.53
C MET A 79 10.46 3.97 -1.85
N THR A 80 10.47 4.73 -0.76
CA THR A 80 9.25 5.31 -0.20
C THR A 80 8.98 6.64 -0.90
N VAL A 81 7.81 6.77 -1.50
CA VAL A 81 7.34 7.92 -2.27
C VAL A 81 6.35 8.71 -1.40
N PRO A 82 6.69 9.93 -0.97
CA PRO A 82 5.76 10.80 -0.25
C PRO A 82 4.51 11.11 -1.08
N GLY A 83 3.37 11.31 -0.41
CA GLY A 83 2.12 11.66 -1.08
C GLY A 83 2.16 13.00 -1.80
N GLY A 84 1.54 13.08 -2.97
CA GLY A 84 1.41 14.31 -3.77
C GLY A 84 2.69 14.77 -4.48
N VAL A 85 3.77 13.99 -4.45
CA VAL A 85 5.07 14.39 -5.00
C VAL A 85 5.46 13.52 -6.20
N ARG A 86 5.96 14.17 -7.25
CA ARG A 86 6.65 13.52 -8.38
C ARG A 86 8.13 13.37 -8.03
N ASN A 87 8.62 12.13 -8.05
CA ASN A 87 9.99 11.78 -7.69
C ASN A 87 10.70 11.17 -8.91
N ARG A 88 11.95 11.56 -9.13
CA ARG A 88 12.83 10.84 -10.06
C ARG A 88 13.19 9.49 -9.45
N VAL A 89 13.08 8.43 -10.25
CA VAL A 89 13.39 7.06 -9.83
C VAL A 89 14.81 6.70 -10.26
N TYR A 90 15.06 6.62 -11.56
CA TYR A 90 16.37 6.31 -12.15
C TYR A 90 16.44 6.76 -13.62
N GLU A 91 17.63 6.76 -14.19
CA GLU A 91 17.87 6.92 -15.62
C GLU A 91 18.45 5.62 -16.20
N ALA A 92 18.01 5.24 -17.39
CA ALA A 92 18.56 4.13 -18.15
C ALA A 92 19.08 4.61 -19.50
N TRP A 93 20.23 4.10 -19.94
CA TRP A 93 20.84 4.46 -21.22
C TRP A 93 21.35 3.25 -21.98
N ARG A 94 21.29 3.34 -23.31
CA ARG A 94 21.76 2.30 -24.22
C ARG A 94 23.27 2.13 -24.13
N ILE A 95 23.73 0.88 -24.05
CA ILE A 95 25.16 0.56 -23.95
C ILE A 95 25.80 0.55 -25.34
N ASN A 96 25.29 -0.28 -26.26
CA ASN A 96 25.78 -0.39 -27.63
C ASN A 96 24.86 0.40 -28.60
N PRO A 97 25.35 1.49 -29.22
CA PRO A 97 24.56 2.30 -30.16
C PRO A 97 24.13 1.55 -31.43
N ALA A 98 24.86 0.51 -31.82
CA ALA A 98 24.59 -0.27 -33.03
C ALA A 98 23.54 -1.38 -32.82
N ALA A 99 23.24 -1.73 -31.57
CA ALA A 99 22.25 -2.75 -31.24
C ALA A 99 20.94 -2.12 -30.73
N ARG A 100 19.83 -2.83 -30.91
CA ARG A 100 18.53 -2.42 -30.34
C ARG A 100 18.56 -2.56 -28.81
N ASN A 101 17.81 -1.70 -28.11
CA ASN A 101 17.53 -1.83 -26.69
C ASN A 101 16.05 -2.13 -26.46
N THR A 102 15.74 -2.84 -25.38
CA THR A 102 14.37 -3.16 -24.97
C THR A 102 14.29 -3.17 -23.45
N TRP A 103 13.12 -2.86 -22.89
CA TRP A 103 12.88 -3.01 -21.46
C TRP A 103 11.46 -3.50 -21.16
N ARG A 104 11.30 -4.11 -19.98
CA ARG A 104 10.00 -4.39 -19.37
C ARG A 104 9.92 -3.70 -18.02
N ASN A 105 8.84 -2.95 -17.83
CA ASN A 105 8.55 -2.32 -16.55
C ASN A 105 8.01 -3.36 -15.60
N ASN A 106 8.73 -3.59 -14.51
CA ASN A 106 8.28 -4.44 -13.43
C ASN A 106 8.46 -3.65 -12.13
N TRP A 107 7.35 -3.46 -11.43
CA TRP A 107 7.31 -2.74 -10.18
C TRP A 107 6.12 -3.19 -9.34
N VAL A 108 6.28 -3.11 -8.03
CA VAL A 108 5.24 -3.44 -7.05
C VAL A 108 5.07 -2.25 -6.12
N MET A 109 3.82 -1.93 -5.82
CA MET A 109 3.47 -0.91 -4.83
C MET A 109 2.87 -1.55 -3.58
N ARG A 110 3.21 -0.96 -2.43
CA ARG A 110 2.68 -1.29 -1.11
C ARG A 110 2.35 -0.02 -0.35
N PHE A 111 1.36 -0.12 0.56
CA PHE A 111 1.00 0.98 1.44
C PHE A 111 2.02 1.13 2.56
N GLY A 112 2.28 2.38 2.96
CA GLY A 112 3.21 2.70 4.04
C GLY A 112 4.64 2.92 3.58
N ALA A 113 5.43 3.49 4.50
CA ALA A 113 6.88 3.59 4.36
C ALA A 113 7.53 2.22 4.56
N ASN A 114 8.70 1.99 3.96
CA ASN A 114 9.46 0.76 4.17
C ASN A 114 10.15 0.81 5.55
N GLU A 115 10.04 -0.27 6.30
CA GLU A 115 10.69 -0.46 7.61
C GLU A 115 10.46 0.70 8.59
N PRO A 116 9.20 1.08 8.86
CA PRO A 116 8.90 2.11 9.83
C PRO A 116 9.32 1.66 11.23
N ASN A 117 9.70 2.64 12.06
CA ASN A 117 10.08 2.41 13.45
C ASN A 117 8.83 2.30 14.32
N HIS A 118 8.46 1.07 14.69
CA HIS A 118 7.31 0.81 15.56
C HIS A 118 7.55 1.36 16.97
N ASP A 119 6.56 2.08 17.51
CA ASP A 119 6.56 2.48 18.91
C ASP A 119 6.11 1.31 19.80
N ASP A 120 7.06 0.47 20.22
CA ASP A 120 6.83 -0.66 21.13
C ASP A 120 6.28 -0.25 22.51
N THR A 121 6.30 1.05 22.84
CA THR A 121 5.76 1.57 24.10
C THR A 121 4.29 1.95 24.01
N TYR A 122 3.75 2.10 22.79
CA TYR A 122 2.36 2.50 22.58
C TYR A 122 1.40 1.45 23.13
N ARG A 123 0.38 1.91 23.86
CA ARG A 123 -0.69 1.06 24.39
C ARG A 123 -1.98 1.35 23.64
N TYR A 124 -2.38 0.42 22.79
CA TYR A 124 -3.61 0.46 22.02
C TYR A 124 -4.84 0.40 22.93
N ARG A 125 -5.95 0.94 22.45
CA ARG A 125 -7.28 0.64 22.97
C ARG A 125 -7.82 -0.62 22.29
N ALA A 126 -8.61 -1.43 22.99
CA ALA A 126 -9.36 -2.49 22.34
C ALA A 126 -10.24 -1.92 21.20
N PRO A 127 -10.33 -2.59 20.04
CA PRO A 127 -10.97 -2.03 18.83
C PRO A 127 -12.51 -2.09 18.85
N PHE A 128 -13.13 -2.03 20.02
CA PHE A 128 -14.57 -2.09 20.22
C PHE A 128 -15.00 -1.12 21.32
N GLN A 129 -16.31 -1.00 21.56
CA GLN A 129 -16.87 -0.05 22.51
C GLN A 129 -16.29 -0.25 23.93
N GLU A 130 -16.02 0.86 24.63
CA GLU A 130 -15.50 0.83 26.00
C GLU A 130 -16.41 0.04 26.94
N GLY A 131 -15.79 -0.72 27.86
CA GLY A 131 -16.50 -1.56 28.82
C GLY A 131 -17.10 -2.84 28.22
N LYS A 132 -17.06 -3.04 26.90
CA LYS A 132 -17.38 -4.33 26.29
C LYS A 132 -16.19 -5.27 26.39
N ASN A 133 -16.49 -6.55 26.53
CA ASN A 133 -15.50 -7.62 26.55
C ASN A 133 -15.97 -8.73 25.63
N PHE A 134 -15.07 -9.15 24.73
CA PHE A 134 -15.30 -10.25 23.80
C PHE A 134 -14.26 -11.33 24.04
N ARG A 135 -14.64 -12.59 23.80
CA ARG A 135 -13.74 -13.72 23.98
C ARG A 135 -12.73 -13.71 22.84
N LEU A 136 -11.44 -13.65 23.18
CA LEU A 136 -10.37 -13.89 22.22
C LEU A 136 -10.40 -15.38 21.85
N ILE A 137 -10.75 -15.68 20.61
CA ILE A 137 -10.85 -17.06 20.09
C ILE A 137 -9.54 -17.51 19.44
N GLN A 138 -8.75 -16.58 18.92
CA GLN A 138 -7.43 -16.86 18.39
C GLN A 138 -6.49 -15.69 18.68
N GLY A 139 -5.31 -16.01 19.23
CA GLY A 139 -4.28 -15.03 19.60
C GLY A 139 -3.01 -15.20 18.78
N TYR A 140 -1.91 -14.66 19.30
CA TYR A 140 -0.61 -14.74 18.65
C TYR A 140 -0.15 -16.19 18.47
N GLY A 141 0.38 -16.52 17.29
CA GLY A 141 0.86 -17.86 16.97
C GLY A 141 -0.21 -18.94 16.92
N GLY A 142 -1.49 -18.57 16.79
CA GLY A 142 -2.60 -19.53 16.68
C GLY A 142 -2.40 -20.52 15.51
N SER A 143 -2.78 -21.78 15.72
CA SER A 143 -2.54 -22.88 14.78
C SER A 143 -3.29 -22.78 13.46
N ASP A 144 -4.37 -22.00 13.40
CA ASP A 144 -5.23 -21.95 12.22
C ASP A 144 -4.70 -20.93 11.19
N SER A 145 -4.88 -19.63 11.46
CA SER A 145 -4.57 -18.55 10.52
C SER A 145 -3.45 -17.60 10.98
N HIS A 146 -3.06 -17.61 12.25
CA HIS A 146 -2.13 -16.63 12.84
C HIS A 146 -0.68 -17.11 12.77
N GLN A 147 -0.20 -17.28 11.54
CA GLN A 147 1.17 -17.69 11.21
C GLN A 147 1.78 -16.76 10.16
N GLY A 148 3.10 -16.76 10.01
CA GLY A 148 3.80 -15.93 9.04
C GLY A 148 3.47 -14.43 9.21
N GLU A 149 3.02 -13.77 8.13
CA GLU A 149 2.67 -12.34 8.15
C GLU A 149 1.52 -12.00 9.12
N PHE A 150 0.72 -12.99 9.56
CA PHE A 150 -0.40 -12.84 10.49
C PHE A 150 -0.09 -13.35 11.91
N HIS A 151 1.18 -13.64 12.23
CA HIS A 151 1.56 -14.23 13.51
C HIS A 151 1.02 -13.47 14.73
N TYR A 152 0.98 -12.14 14.67
CA TYR A 152 0.49 -11.29 15.76
C TYR A 152 -0.93 -10.75 15.54
N SER A 153 -1.77 -11.49 14.82
CA SER A 153 -3.20 -11.18 14.69
C SER A 153 -4.01 -11.61 15.93
N LEU A 154 -5.20 -11.04 16.07
CA LEU A 154 -6.13 -11.27 17.16
C LEU A 154 -7.55 -11.40 16.62
N ASP A 155 -8.24 -12.47 17.01
CA ASP A 155 -9.62 -12.72 16.64
C ASP A 155 -10.52 -12.71 17.87
N TRP A 156 -11.49 -11.78 17.90
CA TRP A 156 -12.50 -11.72 18.95
C TRP A 156 -13.86 -12.15 18.43
N ASP A 157 -14.42 -13.17 19.08
CA ASP A 157 -15.79 -13.64 18.84
C ASP A 157 -16.79 -12.56 19.27
N MET A 158 -17.56 -12.07 18.32
CA MET A 158 -18.54 -11.00 18.55
C MET A 158 -19.74 -11.10 17.61
N PRO A 159 -20.94 -10.72 18.08
CA PRO A 159 -22.13 -10.68 17.24
C PRO A 159 -21.93 -9.75 16.04
N ILE A 160 -22.52 -10.10 14.89
CA ILE A 160 -22.65 -9.20 13.74
C ILE A 160 -23.34 -7.91 14.19
N GLY A 161 -22.87 -6.76 13.70
CA GLY A 161 -23.40 -5.45 14.05
C GLY A 161 -22.71 -4.80 15.26
N THR A 162 -21.69 -5.44 15.84
CA THR A 162 -20.94 -4.86 16.96
C THR A 162 -20.12 -3.66 16.48
N PRO A 163 -20.21 -2.48 17.12
CA PRO A 163 -19.42 -1.32 16.75
C PRO A 163 -17.90 -1.52 16.88
N ILE A 164 -17.20 -1.39 15.76
CA ILE A 164 -15.73 -1.45 15.68
C ILE A 164 -15.17 -0.03 15.73
N HIS A 165 -14.19 0.19 16.60
CA HIS A 165 -13.60 1.50 16.82
C HIS A 165 -12.09 1.51 16.55
N ALA A 166 -11.55 2.67 16.21
CA ALA A 166 -10.12 2.85 16.01
C ALA A 166 -9.33 2.56 17.30
N ALA A 167 -8.43 1.58 17.23
CA ALA A 167 -7.57 1.19 18.34
C ALA A 167 -6.47 2.22 18.65
N ARG A 168 -6.13 3.06 17.67
CA ARG A 168 -5.14 4.15 17.74
C ARG A 168 -5.45 5.18 16.65
N ALA A 169 -5.17 6.45 16.93
CA ALA A 169 -5.36 7.54 15.97
C ALA A 169 -4.50 7.37 14.71
N GLY A 170 -4.97 7.87 13.58
CA GLY A 170 -4.25 7.77 12.31
C GLY A 170 -5.09 8.16 11.11
N LYS A 171 -4.60 7.82 9.91
CA LYS A 171 -5.27 8.07 8.63
C LYS A 171 -5.83 6.78 8.06
N VAL A 172 -7.08 6.80 7.60
CA VAL A 172 -7.67 5.69 6.84
C VAL A 172 -7.02 5.62 5.46
N ILE A 173 -6.24 4.57 5.21
CA ILE A 173 -5.50 4.34 3.95
C ILE A 173 -6.11 3.22 3.09
N HIS A 174 -7.05 2.47 3.66
CA HIS A 174 -7.88 1.50 2.95
C HIS A 174 -9.25 1.41 3.64
N ALA A 175 -10.32 1.34 2.87
CA ALA A 175 -11.68 1.14 3.36
C ALA A 175 -12.52 0.45 2.28
N LEU A 176 -12.96 -0.77 2.56
CA LEU A 176 -13.65 -1.63 1.60
C LEU A 176 -14.77 -2.41 2.30
N ASP A 177 -16.01 -2.17 1.92
CA ASP A 177 -17.20 -2.82 2.49
C ASP A 177 -18.22 -3.25 1.42
N ARG A 178 -17.74 -3.58 0.22
CA ARG A 178 -18.60 -3.90 -0.94
C ARG A 178 -18.90 -5.38 -1.13
N PHE A 179 -18.16 -6.26 -0.45
CA PHE A 179 -18.35 -7.69 -0.57
C PHE A 179 -19.41 -8.17 0.40
N SER A 180 -19.99 -9.32 0.07
CA SER A 180 -21.03 -9.99 0.85
C SER A 180 -20.80 -11.50 0.78
N GLY A 181 -21.40 -12.22 1.73
CA GLY A 181 -21.27 -13.66 1.85
C GLY A 181 -19.99 -14.08 2.60
N ARG A 182 -20.00 -15.34 3.01
CA ARG A 182 -18.95 -15.97 3.82
C ARG A 182 -18.66 -17.35 3.29
N ALA A 183 -17.39 -17.74 3.29
CA ALA A 183 -17.01 -19.14 3.15
C ALA A 183 -15.71 -19.43 3.90
N TRP A 184 -15.56 -20.67 4.36
CA TRP A 184 -14.27 -21.22 4.78
C TRP A 184 -13.52 -21.76 3.55
N ASP A 185 -13.32 -20.90 2.57
CA ASP A 185 -12.64 -21.21 1.31
C ASP A 185 -11.61 -20.10 0.98
N PRO A 186 -10.34 -20.42 0.68
CA PRO A 186 -9.32 -19.43 0.34
C PRO A 186 -9.67 -18.48 -0.81
N SER A 187 -10.58 -18.86 -1.71
CA SER A 187 -11.10 -17.99 -2.78
C SER A 187 -11.88 -16.77 -2.26
N TYR A 188 -12.28 -16.77 -0.98
CA TYR A 188 -12.94 -15.63 -0.34
C TYR A 188 -11.97 -14.64 0.31
N LYS A 189 -10.65 -14.90 0.30
CA LYS A 189 -9.66 -13.99 0.91
C LYS A 189 -9.73 -12.58 0.32
N GLU A 190 -9.83 -12.47 -1.01
CA GLU A 190 -9.96 -11.19 -1.71
C GLU A 190 -11.36 -10.57 -1.60
N ARG A 191 -12.31 -11.28 -0.97
CA ARG A 191 -13.70 -10.85 -0.72
C ARG A 191 -13.93 -10.46 0.73
N THR A 192 -12.87 -10.23 1.50
CA THR A 192 -12.96 -9.74 2.87
C THR A 192 -13.09 -8.23 2.87
N ASN A 193 -14.09 -7.73 3.58
CA ASN A 193 -14.24 -6.30 3.83
C ASN A 193 -13.27 -5.88 4.93
N THR A 194 -12.54 -4.77 4.71
CA THR A 194 -11.47 -4.34 5.62
C THR A 194 -11.36 -2.82 5.71
N ILE A 195 -10.81 -2.35 6.82
CA ILE A 195 -10.31 -0.98 6.99
C ILE A 195 -8.85 -1.07 7.41
N THR A 196 -8.01 -0.20 6.86
CA THR A 196 -6.61 -0.06 7.30
C THR A 196 -6.34 1.39 7.70
N ILE A 197 -5.79 1.57 8.90
CA ILE A 197 -5.38 2.87 9.44
C ILE A 197 -3.86 2.92 9.49
N LEU A 198 -3.26 3.96 8.91
CA LEU A 198 -1.84 4.31 9.04
C LEU A 198 -1.62 5.21 10.27
N HIS A 199 -0.73 4.80 11.16
CA HIS A 199 -0.36 5.54 12.36
C HIS A 199 0.84 6.47 12.13
N ALA A 200 1.06 7.38 13.08
CA ALA A 200 2.13 8.38 12.99
C ALA A 200 3.54 7.77 12.99
N ASP A 201 3.72 6.58 13.58
CA ASP A 201 4.98 5.86 13.57
C ASP A 201 5.21 5.05 12.28
N GLY A 202 4.25 5.09 11.34
CA GLY A 202 4.31 4.37 10.07
C GLY A 202 3.77 2.95 10.12
N THR A 203 3.40 2.43 11.29
CA THR A 203 2.69 1.15 11.40
C THR A 203 1.24 1.28 10.95
N MET A 204 0.62 0.16 10.64
CA MET A 204 -0.75 0.09 10.16
C MET A 204 -1.58 -0.86 11.03
N ALA A 205 -2.84 -0.52 11.27
CA ALA A 205 -3.82 -1.40 11.90
C ALA A 205 -4.89 -1.79 10.88
N GLU A 206 -5.15 -3.08 10.74
CA GLU A 206 -6.21 -3.63 9.88
C GLU A 206 -7.36 -4.21 10.73
N TYR A 207 -8.58 -3.92 10.29
CA TYR A 207 -9.84 -4.39 10.88
C TYR A 207 -10.60 -5.14 9.79
N SER A 208 -10.75 -6.45 9.95
CA SER A 208 -11.26 -7.36 8.92
C SER A 208 -12.59 -8.00 9.33
N HIS A 209 -13.30 -8.55 8.34
CA HIS A 209 -14.65 -9.13 8.48
C HIS A 209 -15.73 -8.11 8.87
N ILE A 210 -15.60 -6.86 8.41
CA ILE A 210 -16.63 -5.84 8.65
C ILE A 210 -17.86 -6.01 7.74
N GLY A 211 -19.01 -5.48 8.17
CA GLY A 211 -20.27 -5.61 7.45
C GLY A 211 -20.33 -4.80 6.17
N THR A 212 -21.04 -5.32 5.16
CA THR A 212 -21.29 -4.64 3.89
C THR A 212 -22.08 -3.35 4.11
N GLY A 213 -21.62 -2.22 3.57
CA GLY A 213 -22.32 -0.93 3.70
C GLY A 213 -22.36 -0.36 5.11
N THR A 214 -21.42 -0.77 5.97
CA THR A 214 -21.37 -0.34 7.39
C THR A 214 -20.26 0.68 7.67
N LEU A 215 -19.49 1.10 6.66
CA LEU A 215 -18.43 2.10 6.86
C LEU A 215 -18.98 3.42 7.40
N HIS A 216 -18.39 3.88 8.50
CA HIS A 216 -18.56 5.21 9.07
C HIS A 216 -17.39 6.15 8.74
N VAL A 217 -16.38 5.65 8.02
CA VAL A 217 -15.18 6.37 7.61
C VAL A 217 -14.95 6.25 6.11
N ARG A 218 -14.11 7.13 5.56
CA ARG A 218 -13.72 7.12 4.14
C ARG A 218 -12.21 7.17 3.97
N LEU A 219 -11.72 6.70 2.82
CA LEU A 219 -10.32 6.82 2.43
C LEU A 219 -9.81 8.27 2.58
N GLY A 220 -8.65 8.44 3.22
CA GLY A 220 -8.03 9.74 3.52
C GLY A 220 -8.51 10.41 4.81
N GLN A 221 -9.57 9.89 5.46
CA GLN A 221 -10.08 10.46 6.71
C GLN A 221 -9.07 10.28 7.85
N GLN A 222 -8.83 11.35 8.61
CA GLN A 222 -8.16 11.27 9.91
C GLN A 222 -9.16 10.78 10.96
N VAL A 223 -8.73 9.83 11.79
CA VAL A 223 -9.51 9.29 12.90
C VAL A 223 -8.72 9.41 14.19
N GLN A 224 -9.44 9.67 15.28
CA GLN A 224 -8.94 9.59 16.63
C GLN A 224 -9.13 8.18 17.19
N GLU A 225 -8.37 7.86 18.22
CA GLU A 225 -8.60 6.64 18.98
C GLU A 225 -10.03 6.65 19.55
N GLY A 226 -10.75 5.55 19.37
CA GLY A 226 -12.14 5.42 19.80
C GLY A 226 -13.17 5.93 18.81
N ASP A 227 -12.79 6.46 17.64
CA ASP A 227 -13.76 6.79 16.59
C ASP A 227 -14.42 5.53 16.02
N LEU A 228 -15.71 5.61 15.69
CA LEU A 228 -16.46 4.53 15.04
C LEU A 228 -15.99 4.34 13.59
N LEU A 229 -15.61 3.12 13.24
CA LEU A 229 -15.10 2.77 11.93
C LEU A 229 -16.14 2.06 11.06
N ALA A 230 -16.74 1.00 11.60
CA ALA A 230 -17.72 0.15 10.93
C ALA A 230 -18.42 -0.75 11.95
N LEU A 231 -19.25 -1.67 11.47
CA LEU A 231 -19.84 -2.72 12.28
C LEU A 231 -19.21 -4.07 11.94
N SER A 232 -19.05 -4.94 12.94
CA SER A 232 -18.54 -6.30 12.77
C SER A 232 -19.49 -7.15 11.92
N SER A 233 -18.94 -8.18 11.27
CA SER A 233 -19.69 -9.15 10.50
C SER A 233 -18.89 -10.46 10.39
N ASP A 234 -19.17 -11.25 9.36
CA ASP A 234 -18.49 -12.49 9.02
C ASP A 234 -18.14 -12.56 7.52
N VAL A 235 -18.14 -11.41 6.83
CA VAL A 235 -17.92 -11.32 5.37
C VAL A 235 -16.50 -11.76 4.99
N GLY A 236 -16.41 -12.54 3.92
CA GLY A 236 -15.15 -13.00 3.33
C GLY A 236 -14.72 -14.37 3.82
N TYR A 237 -13.40 -14.57 3.92
CA TYR A 237 -12.82 -15.84 4.35
C TYR A 237 -12.91 -15.99 5.87
N SER A 238 -14.05 -16.50 6.36
CA SER A 238 -14.34 -16.54 7.80
C SER A 238 -15.10 -17.81 8.22
N GLY A 239 -14.72 -18.35 9.38
CA GLY A 239 -15.40 -19.48 10.03
C GLY A 239 -16.69 -19.09 10.75
N GLY A 240 -16.91 -17.81 11.04
CA GLY A 240 -18.07 -17.27 11.76
C GLY A 240 -17.88 -15.81 12.20
N PRO A 241 -18.88 -15.18 12.84
CA PRO A 241 -18.79 -13.78 13.28
C PRO A 241 -17.64 -13.53 14.26
N HIS A 242 -16.69 -12.68 13.85
CA HIS A 242 -15.59 -12.23 14.68
C HIS A 242 -14.98 -10.95 14.09
N LEU A 243 -14.19 -10.23 14.90
CA LEU A 243 -13.26 -9.23 14.39
C LEU A 243 -11.88 -9.87 14.28
N HIS A 244 -11.31 -9.86 13.08
CA HIS A 244 -9.88 -10.08 12.88
C HIS A 244 -9.15 -8.74 12.90
N PHE A 245 -8.13 -8.64 13.74
CA PHE A 245 -7.36 -7.41 13.95
C PHE A 245 -5.87 -7.70 13.96
N ARG A 246 -5.10 -6.84 13.29
CA ARG A 246 -3.63 -6.88 13.35
C ARG A 246 -3.02 -5.50 13.27
N VAL A 247 -1.86 -5.36 13.90
CA VAL A 247 -0.94 -4.24 13.66
C VAL A 247 0.26 -4.79 12.90
N PHE A 248 0.70 -4.09 11.87
CA PHE A 248 1.74 -4.56 10.95
C PHE A 248 2.52 -3.40 10.33
N ARG A 249 3.64 -3.73 9.70
CA ARG A 249 4.47 -2.79 8.95
C ARG A 249 4.98 -3.40 7.65
N LEU A 250 5.36 -2.55 6.71
CA LEU A 250 6.06 -2.98 5.50
C LEU A 250 7.54 -3.24 5.81
N VAL A 251 8.07 -4.35 5.30
CA VAL A 251 9.48 -4.73 5.37
C VAL A 251 9.95 -5.18 3.99
N ARG A 252 11.26 -5.03 3.70
CA ARG A 252 11.88 -5.49 2.44
C ARG A 252 11.19 -4.98 1.15
N GLY A 253 10.47 -3.86 1.23
CA GLY A 253 9.81 -3.19 0.11
C GLY A 253 8.52 -3.84 -0.41
N THR A 254 8.28 -5.12 -0.11
CA THR A 254 7.17 -5.89 -0.73
C THR A 254 6.36 -6.72 0.26
N GLU A 255 6.85 -6.93 1.49
CA GLU A 255 6.31 -7.88 2.47
C GLU A 255 5.76 -7.16 3.69
N TYR A 256 4.72 -7.72 4.31
CA TYR A 256 4.22 -7.23 5.58
C TYR A 256 4.62 -8.13 6.74
N GLU A 257 4.96 -7.51 7.86
CA GLU A 257 5.26 -8.17 9.14
C GLU A 257 4.24 -7.69 10.17
N SER A 258 3.47 -8.60 10.77
CA SER A 258 2.64 -8.27 11.94
C SER A 258 3.51 -8.07 13.17
N LEU A 259 3.02 -7.25 14.11
CA LEU A 259 3.76 -6.79 15.27
C LEU A 259 3.00 -7.13 16.56
N PRO A 260 3.70 -7.54 17.63
CA PRO A 260 3.08 -7.66 18.92
C PRO A 260 2.69 -6.28 19.45
N ILE A 261 1.54 -6.19 20.10
CA ILE A 261 1.03 -4.96 20.68
C ILE A 261 0.59 -5.17 22.12
N ARG A 262 0.38 -4.06 22.82
CA ARG A 262 -0.17 -4.05 24.18
C ARG A 262 -1.45 -3.22 24.19
N PHE A 263 -2.48 -3.73 24.84
CA PHE A 263 -3.66 -2.93 25.15
C PHE A 263 -3.53 -2.27 26.52
N ARG A 264 -4.16 -1.10 26.68
CA ARG A 264 -4.31 -0.45 27.98
C ARG A 264 -5.52 -0.96 28.77
N ASP A 265 -6.52 -1.47 28.07
CA ASP A 265 -7.86 -1.81 28.57
C ASP A 265 -8.27 -3.28 28.31
N ALA A 266 -7.40 -4.06 27.68
CA ALA A 266 -7.59 -5.49 27.46
C ALA A 266 -6.30 -6.27 27.75
N ARG A 267 -6.43 -7.58 27.98
CA ARG A 267 -5.28 -8.50 28.09
C ARG A 267 -5.32 -9.50 26.94
N ILE A 268 -4.20 -9.65 26.26
CA ILE A 268 -3.98 -10.75 25.32
C ILE A 268 -3.51 -11.93 26.16
N LYS A 269 -4.35 -12.95 26.32
CA LYS A 269 -3.92 -14.22 26.90
C LYS A 269 -3.31 -15.04 25.78
N THR A 270 -1.99 -15.02 25.66
CA THR A 270 -1.26 -16.02 24.86
C THR A 270 -1.50 -17.38 25.52
N GLN A 271 -1.99 -18.35 24.75
CA GLN A 271 -2.09 -19.75 25.24
C GLN A 271 -0.70 -20.34 25.43
#